data_AF-A0A317ZLX7-F1
#
_entry.id   AF-A0A317ZLX7-F1
#
_cell.length_a   1.000
_cell.length_b   1.000
_cell.length_c   1.000
_cell.angle_alpha   90.00
_cell.angle_beta   90.00
_cell.angle_gamma   90.00
#
_symmetry.space_group_name_H-M   'P 1'
#
loop_
_entity.id
_entity.type
_entity.pdbx_description
1 polymer ?
#
loop_
_entity_poly.entity_id
_entity_poly.type
_entity_poly.pdbx_seq_one_letter_code
_entity_poly.pdbx_strand_id
1 'polypeptide(L)'
;MMKPSPKILALPLLAGALCFTACGEKSDATEGAAASSDEINIPDAPDAALQFVLSEIAEGKGGVLWEAMPASYQDEVNAIAQLAGSKIDAEIYDKAFSTIKRVASVLDKQKEFVFNTSLVGEAPDEEEIAKVRASWPSVMDLVNALTTSSISSAAGLQSFKGEAFFKDTVSAVLTDMDALARLQPENEGPFLSDMKDAQVEYVEGTDSEATLNITIPGQETETKTVVKVEDRWVPQEMAASWEAQTTEARTKLEAIDPAQLTKQKPQIMSVFAMIEGVLTQIEAAESQQQFDQAVQSAMMPIMGLMMMGQGMGGGRAPDMPAAPEIPEMPSAPSAP
;
A
#
# COMPACT_ATOMS: atom_id res chain seq x y z
N MET A 1 -25.95 18.85 -4.74
CA MET A 1 -24.76 18.95 -3.88
C MET A 1 -24.92 17.91 -2.78
N MET A 2 -24.30 16.75 -2.99
CA MET A 2 -24.39 15.59 -2.11
C MET A 2 -23.07 15.54 -1.37
N LYS A 3 -23.08 15.78 -0.06
CA LYS A 3 -21.89 15.67 0.79
C LYS A 3 -21.43 14.20 0.79
N PRO A 4 -20.17 13.90 0.48
CA PRO A 4 -19.66 12.55 0.72
C PRO A 4 -19.68 12.31 2.24
N SER A 5 -20.32 11.22 2.67
CA SER A 5 -20.28 10.78 4.07
C SER A 5 -18.90 10.16 4.36
N PRO A 6 -18.29 10.42 5.53
CA PRO A 6 -17.01 9.85 5.91
C PRO A 6 -17.25 8.43 6.39
N LYS A 7 -17.46 7.50 5.46
CA LYS A 7 -17.48 6.08 5.80
C LYS A 7 -16.04 5.59 5.79
N ILE A 8 -15.48 5.52 7.00
CA ILE A 8 -14.68 4.39 7.48
C ILE A 8 -13.34 4.23 6.74
N LEU A 9 -12.32 4.93 7.26
CA LEU A 9 -10.93 4.51 7.16
C LEU A 9 -10.71 3.34 8.15
N ALA A 10 -11.41 2.22 7.90
CA ALA A 10 -11.14 0.96 8.58
C ALA A 10 -9.78 0.46 8.13
N LEU A 11 -8.72 0.84 8.86
CA LEU A 11 -7.50 0.06 9.06
C LEU A 11 -7.14 -0.95 7.93
N PRO A 12 -6.98 -0.53 6.65
CA PRO A 12 -6.58 -1.45 5.59
C PRO A 12 -5.07 -1.36 5.33
N LEU A 13 -4.33 -0.72 6.24
CA LEU A 13 -2.88 -0.52 6.15
C LEU A 13 -2.06 -1.78 6.52
N LEU A 14 -2.72 -2.84 6.99
CA LEU A 14 -2.11 -4.17 7.17
C LEU A 14 -2.49 -5.18 6.07
N ALA A 15 -3.48 -4.89 5.22
CA ALA A 15 -3.87 -5.74 4.09
C ALA A 15 -3.45 -5.17 2.72
N GLY A 16 -3.04 -3.90 2.66
CA GLY A 16 -2.82 -3.19 1.39
C GLY A 16 -1.46 -3.41 0.70
N ALA A 17 -0.44 -3.91 1.41
CA ALA A 17 0.92 -4.02 0.85
C ALA A 17 1.19 -5.32 0.05
N LEU A 18 0.25 -6.27 -0.02
CA LEU A 18 0.39 -7.53 -0.78
C LEU A 18 -0.80 -7.85 -1.71
N CYS A 19 -1.70 -6.90 -1.96
CA CYS A 19 -2.85 -7.12 -2.84
C CYS A 19 -2.50 -6.99 -4.34
N PHE A 20 -1.77 -7.96 -4.91
CA PHE A 20 -1.84 -8.25 -6.34
C PHE A 20 -3.00 -9.26 -6.60
N THR A 21 -4.19 -8.68 -6.82
CA THR A 21 -5.38 -9.15 -7.59
C THR A 21 -5.61 -10.64 -7.89
N ALA A 22 -6.79 -11.17 -7.52
CA ALA A 22 -7.69 -12.07 -8.29
C ALA A 22 -7.89 -13.57 -7.92
N CYS A 23 -9.07 -13.84 -7.36
CA CYS A 23 -9.97 -15.01 -7.32
C CYS A 23 -9.53 -16.40 -7.84
N GLY A 24 -9.78 -17.44 -7.03
CA GLY A 24 -10.17 -18.78 -7.52
C GLY A 24 -9.75 -20.00 -6.68
N GLU A 25 -10.74 -20.68 -6.09
CA GLU A 25 -10.83 -21.94 -5.31
C GLU A 25 -9.67 -23.00 -5.24
N LYS A 26 -9.25 -23.26 -3.98
CA LYS A 26 -9.06 -24.52 -3.18
C LYS A 26 -8.23 -25.73 -3.68
N SER A 27 -7.15 -26.09 -2.95
CA SER A 27 -7.00 -27.37 -2.18
C SER A 27 -5.65 -27.56 -1.43
N ASP A 28 -5.78 -27.94 -0.14
CA ASP A 28 -4.94 -28.58 0.90
C ASP A 28 -3.38 -28.76 0.85
N ALA A 29 -2.74 -28.13 1.86
CA ALA A 29 -2.02 -28.71 3.02
C ALA A 29 -0.45 -28.77 3.14
N THR A 30 0.02 -28.07 4.20
CA THR A 30 1.11 -28.31 5.20
C THR A 30 2.61 -28.09 4.88
N GLU A 31 3.27 -27.27 5.71
CA GLU A 31 4.51 -27.60 6.48
C GLU A 31 4.90 -26.46 7.46
N GLY A 32 5.76 -26.72 8.46
CA GLY A 32 5.99 -25.85 9.61
C GLY A 32 7.42 -25.30 9.86
N ALA A 33 7.42 -24.18 10.61
CA ALA A 33 8.30 -23.74 11.72
C ALA A 33 9.81 -23.41 11.53
N ALA A 34 10.18 -22.11 11.64
CA ALA A 34 10.63 -21.42 12.88
C ALA A 34 11.95 -20.58 12.87
N ALA A 35 11.82 -19.35 13.44
CA ALA A 35 12.68 -18.58 14.39
C ALA A 35 13.92 -17.78 13.87
N SER A 36 14.38 -16.63 14.41
CA SER A 36 13.96 -15.56 15.38
C SER A 36 15.13 -14.53 15.58
N SER A 37 14.90 -13.23 15.91
CA SER A 37 15.87 -12.34 16.64
C SER A 37 15.28 -11.00 17.16
N ASP A 38 15.84 -10.49 18.29
CA ASP A 38 15.56 -9.26 19.09
C ASP A 38 14.08 -8.96 19.42
N GLU A 39 13.61 -9.57 20.50
CA GLU A 39 12.18 -9.65 20.82
C GLU A 39 11.68 -8.39 21.55
N ILE A 40 10.99 -7.51 20.82
CA ILE A 40 10.05 -6.56 21.42
C ILE A 40 9.01 -7.36 22.22
N ASN A 41 8.88 -7.03 23.50
CA ASN A 41 7.99 -7.72 24.42
C ASN A 41 6.56 -7.15 24.30
N ILE A 42 5.79 -7.72 23.38
CA ILE A 42 4.37 -7.42 23.21
C ILE A 42 3.58 -8.08 24.36
N PRO A 43 2.74 -7.33 25.10
CA PRO A 43 1.94 -7.90 26.19
C PRO A 43 1.06 -9.08 25.75
N ASP A 44 0.86 -10.05 26.65
CA ASP A 44 0.01 -11.22 26.38
C ASP A 44 -1.50 -10.92 26.39
N ALA A 45 -1.93 -9.91 27.17
CA ALA A 45 -3.34 -9.54 27.24
C ALA A 45 -3.77 -8.82 25.95
N PRO A 46 -4.90 -9.18 25.33
CA PRO A 46 -5.28 -8.73 23.98
C PRO A 46 -5.44 -7.21 23.86
N ASP A 47 -6.03 -6.58 24.86
CA ASP A 47 -6.18 -5.12 24.97
C ASP A 47 -4.82 -4.43 25.11
N ALA A 48 -3.98 -4.91 26.03
CA ALA A 48 -2.63 -4.38 26.24
C ALA A 48 -1.72 -4.59 25.02
N ALA A 49 -1.85 -5.72 24.32
CA ALA A 49 -1.11 -6.03 23.10
C ALA A 49 -1.46 -5.03 21.99
N LEU A 50 -2.74 -4.82 21.74
CA LEU A 50 -3.20 -3.91 20.70
C LEU A 50 -2.89 -2.44 21.06
N GLN A 51 -3.04 -2.07 22.33
CA GLN A 51 -2.64 -0.74 22.82
C GLN A 51 -1.15 -0.48 22.62
N PHE A 52 -0.31 -1.50 22.89
CA PHE A 52 1.13 -1.42 22.65
C PHE A 52 1.44 -1.21 21.16
N VAL A 53 0.85 -2.02 20.28
CA VAL A 53 1.02 -1.91 18.82
C VAL A 53 0.62 -0.52 18.32
N LEU A 54 -0.55 -0.01 18.73
CA LEU A 54 -1.03 1.32 18.36
C LEU A 54 -0.07 2.42 18.83
N SER A 55 0.48 2.29 20.05
CA SER A 55 1.42 3.28 20.59
C SER A 55 2.75 3.32 19.81
N GLU A 56 3.26 2.17 19.39
CA GLU A 56 4.50 2.09 18.60
C GLU A 56 4.27 2.61 17.17
N ILE A 57 3.12 2.31 16.56
CA ILE A 57 2.72 2.88 15.26
C ILE A 57 2.59 4.41 15.35
N ALA A 58 2.03 4.92 16.46
CA ALA A 58 1.92 6.37 16.69
C ALA A 58 3.29 7.06 16.74
N GLU A 59 4.34 6.33 17.13
CA GLU A 59 5.73 6.79 17.12
C GLU A 59 6.43 6.56 15.77
N GLY A 60 5.71 6.08 14.75
CA GLY A 60 6.24 5.80 13.41
C GLY A 60 7.07 4.53 13.33
N LYS A 61 6.98 3.63 14.32
CA LYS A 61 7.77 2.39 14.35
C LYS A 61 7.04 1.26 13.64
N GLY A 62 7.27 1.12 12.35
CA GLY A 62 6.68 0.06 11.52
C GLY A 62 7.13 -1.36 11.89
N GLY A 63 8.27 -1.51 12.57
CA GLY A 63 8.79 -2.81 13.01
C GLY A 63 7.82 -3.59 13.92
N VAL A 64 7.04 -2.88 14.74
CA VAL A 64 6.06 -3.50 15.65
C VAL A 64 5.02 -4.33 14.91
N LEU A 65 4.67 -3.94 13.68
CA LEU A 65 3.72 -4.68 12.84
C LEU A 65 4.28 -6.05 12.44
N TRP A 66 5.59 -6.13 12.19
CA TRP A 66 6.25 -7.39 11.90
C TRP A 66 6.26 -8.27 13.14
N GLU A 67 6.70 -7.73 14.27
CA GLU A 67 6.85 -8.46 15.53
C GLU A 67 5.52 -8.93 16.11
N ALA A 68 4.43 -8.20 15.87
CA ALA A 68 3.08 -8.55 16.27
C ALA A 68 2.47 -9.69 15.43
N MET A 69 3.02 -10.00 14.25
CA MET A 69 2.56 -11.15 13.48
C MET A 69 3.02 -12.48 14.09
N PRO A 70 2.21 -13.55 14.00
CA PRO A 70 2.64 -14.91 14.29
C PRO A 70 3.90 -15.29 13.50
N ALA A 71 4.73 -16.19 14.05
CA ALA A 71 5.96 -16.61 13.39
C ALA A 71 5.69 -17.30 12.06
N SER A 72 4.63 -18.12 11.98
CA SER A 72 4.20 -18.70 10.70
C SER A 72 3.90 -17.62 9.67
N TYR A 73 3.21 -16.55 10.04
CA TYR A 73 2.81 -15.48 9.12
C TYR A 73 4.04 -14.72 8.60
N GLN A 74 5.00 -14.44 9.48
CA GLN A 74 6.30 -13.87 9.12
C GLN A 74 7.04 -14.74 8.10
N ASP A 75 7.13 -16.05 8.36
CA ASP A 75 7.75 -17.01 7.45
C ASP A 75 7.06 -17.02 6.08
N GLU A 76 5.73 -16.97 6.05
CA GLU A 76 4.96 -16.95 4.81
C GLU A 76 5.20 -15.69 3.98
N VAL A 77 5.21 -14.50 4.61
CA VAL A 77 5.48 -13.23 3.93
C VAL A 77 6.89 -13.24 3.32
N ASN A 78 7.89 -13.71 4.08
CA ASN A 78 9.24 -13.87 3.56
C ASN A 78 9.28 -14.82 2.36
N ALA A 79 8.67 -16.00 2.48
CA ALA A 79 8.64 -16.99 1.41
C ALA A 79 7.96 -16.45 0.14
N ILE A 80 6.87 -15.69 0.26
CA ILE A 80 6.17 -15.08 -0.87
C ILE A 80 7.05 -14.04 -1.57
N ALA A 81 7.69 -13.14 -0.82
CA ALA A 81 8.57 -12.13 -1.40
C ALA A 81 9.77 -12.77 -2.12
N GLN A 82 10.38 -13.79 -1.51
CA GLN A 82 11.49 -14.53 -2.08
C GLN A 82 11.08 -15.31 -3.33
N LEU A 83 9.92 -15.95 -3.31
CA LEU A 83 9.32 -16.60 -4.47
C LEU A 83 9.11 -15.59 -5.61
N ALA A 84 8.55 -14.41 -5.31
CA ALA A 84 8.35 -13.35 -6.30
C ALA A 84 9.68 -12.96 -6.97
N GLY A 85 10.72 -12.71 -6.17
CA GLY A 85 12.05 -12.42 -6.67
C GLY A 85 12.63 -13.52 -7.58
N SER A 86 12.25 -14.80 -7.37
CA SER A 86 12.68 -15.91 -8.23
C SER A 86 11.91 -16.04 -9.54
N LYS A 87 10.69 -15.49 -9.62
CA LYS A 87 9.76 -15.66 -10.74
C LYS A 87 9.76 -14.50 -11.73
N ILE A 88 10.06 -13.29 -11.27
CA ILE A 88 10.11 -12.09 -12.10
C ILE A 88 11.38 -12.02 -12.97
N ASP A 89 11.29 -11.37 -14.13
CA ASP A 89 12.48 -11.01 -14.91
C ASP A 89 13.20 -9.84 -14.22
N ALA A 90 14.40 -10.11 -13.69
CA ALA A 90 15.16 -9.14 -12.91
C ALA A 90 15.46 -7.85 -13.67
N GLU A 91 15.75 -7.94 -14.97
CA GLU A 91 16.07 -6.74 -15.76
C GLU A 91 14.84 -5.85 -15.94
N ILE A 92 13.68 -6.44 -16.23
CA ILE A 92 12.42 -5.68 -16.34
C ILE A 92 12.06 -5.04 -14.99
N TYR A 93 12.14 -5.82 -13.91
CA TYR A 93 11.75 -5.38 -12.59
C TYR A 93 12.66 -4.27 -12.04
N ASP A 94 13.98 -4.49 -12.09
CA ASP A 94 14.96 -3.51 -11.64
C ASP A 94 14.91 -2.24 -12.52
N LYS A 95 14.66 -2.41 -13.84
CA LYS A 95 14.47 -1.27 -14.73
C LYS A 95 13.21 -0.49 -14.36
N ALA A 96 12.13 -1.14 -13.96
CA ALA A 96 10.91 -0.45 -13.51
C ALA A 96 11.18 0.45 -12.30
N PHE A 97 11.80 -0.07 -11.24
CA PHE A 97 12.14 0.73 -10.04
C PHE A 97 13.17 1.82 -10.33
N SER A 98 14.20 1.53 -11.14
CA SER A 98 15.16 2.57 -11.55
C SER A 98 14.49 3.69 -12.36
N THR A 99 13.47 3.36 -13.16
CA THR A 99 12.68 4.33 -13.92
C THR A 99 11.81 5.16 -12.98
N ILE A 100 11.15 4.57 -11.98
CA ILE A 100 10.39 5.32 -10.97
C ILE A 100 11.31 6.30 -10.21
N LYS A 101 12.48 5.83 -9.76
CA LYS A 101 13.49 6.68 -9.12
C LYS A 101 13.95 7.81 -10.03
N ARG A 102 14.11 7.52 -11.33
CA ARG A 102 14.48 8.52 -12.34
C ARG A 102 13.38 9.57 -12.53
N VAL A 103 12.13 9.15 -12.62
CA VAL A 103 10.96 10.05 -12.68
C VAL A 103 10.97 10.99 -11.48
N ALA A 104 11.09 10.47 -10.26
CA ALA A 104 11.14 11.28 -9.05
C ALA A 104 12.30 12.28 -9.06
N SER A 105 13.50 11.85 -9.47
CA SER A 105 14.66 12.73 -9.58
C SER A 105 14.48 13.84 -10.61
N VAL A 106 13.89 13.55 -11.77
CA VAL A 106 13.60 14.58 -12.79
C VAL A 106 12.54 15.55 -12.30
N LEU A 107 11.48 15.04 -11.68
CA LEU A 107 10.41 15.86 -11.11
C LEU A 107 10.95 16.78 -10.02
N ASP A 108 11.78 16.29 -9.11
CA ASP A 108 12.36 17.12 -8.05
C ASP A 108 13.30 18.19 -8.62
N LYS A 109 14.12 17.84 -9.61
CA LYS A 109 14.98 18.80 -10.31
C LYS A 109 14.18 19.88 -11.05
N GLN A 110 13.06 19.51 -11.67
CA GLN A 110 12.20 20.41 -12.46
C GLN A 110 10.98 20.91 -11.70
N LYS A 111 10.97 20.82 -10.36
CA LYS A 111 9.79 21.09 -9.53
C LYS A 111 9.16 22.46 -9.77
N GLU A 112 9.96 23.50 -10.02
CA GLU A 112 9.42 24.83 -10.29
C GLU A 112 8.66 24.88 -11.63
N PHE A 113 9.07 24.13 -12.65
CA PHE A 113 8.31 24.04 -13.89
C PHE A 113 7.06 23.17 -13.74
N VAL A 114 7.13 22.12 -12.92
CA VAL A 114 5.98 21.28 -12.56
C VAL A 114 4.90 22.11 -11.86
N PHE A 115 5.27 22.99 -10.92
CA PHE A 115 4.30 23.83 -10.21
C PHE A 115 3.66 24.92 -11.06
N ASN A 116 4.27 25.27 -12.19
CA ASN A 116 3.82 26.34 -13.07
C ASN A 116 3.16 25.83 -14.37
N THR A 117 3.07 24.52 -14.59
CA THR A 117 2.49 23.97 -15.82
C THR A 117 0.96 24.01 -15.79
N SER A 118 0.33 24.45 -16.88
CA SER A 118 -1.12 24.43 -17.08
C SER A 118 -1.59 23.24 -17.93
N LEU A 119 -0.70 22.28 -18.20
CA LEU A 119 -0.96 21.18 -19.14
C LEU A 119 -1.86 20.08 -18.58
N VAL A 120 -1.99 19.98 -17.25
CA VAL A 120 -2.73 18.90 -16.58
C VAL A 120 -4.17 19.31 -16.26
N GLY A 121 -4.59 20.54 -16.58
CA GLY A 121 -5.94 21.03 -16.33
C GLY A 121 -5.99 22.54 -16.14
N GLU A 122 -7.03 23.02 -15.46
CA GLU A 122 -7.06 24.41 -14.99
C GLU A 122 -5.87 24.64 -14.06
N ALA A 123 -5.19 25.78 -14.20
CA ALA A 123 -4.03 26.08 -13.36
C ALA A 123 -4.48 26.11 -11.89
N PRO A 124 -3.85 25.32 -11.00
CA PRO A 124 -4.20 25.34 -9.58
C PRO A 124 -4.02 26.74 -9.02
N ASP A 125 -4.85 27.12 -8.05
CA ASP A 125 -4.71 28.43 -7.42
C ASP A 125 -3.45 28.51 -6.54
N GLU A 126 -3.09 29.73 -6.10
CA GLU A 126 -1.86 29.95 -5.32
C GLU A 126 -1.83 29.16 -4.00
N GLU A 127 -3.00 28.89 -3.41
CA GLU A 127 -3.11 28.14 -2.16
C GLU A 127 -2.87 26.64 -2.41
N GLU A 128 -3.44 26.09 -3.48
CA GLU A 128 -3.20 24.71 -3.92
C GLU A 128 -1.73 24.47 -4.27
N ILE A 129 -1.09 25.40 -4.99
CA ILE A 129 0.34 25.34 -5.29
C ILE A 129 1.17 25.37 -4.00
N ALA A 130 0.80 26.21 -3.03
CA ALA A 130 1.50 26.27 -1.74
C ALA A 130 1.38 24.95 -0.96
N LYS A 131 0.19 24.33 -0.94
CA LYS A 131 -0.02 23.01 -0.32
C LYS A 131 0.81 21.92 -0.99
N VAL A 132 0.82 21.86 -2.32
CA VAL A 132 1.64 20.89 -3.09
C VAL A 132 3.14 21.12 -2.86
N ARG A 133 3.59 22.38 -2.82
CA ARG A 133 4.99 22.70 -2.53
C ARG A 133 5.39 22.29 -1.11
N ALA A 134 4.48 22.43 -0.14
CA ALA A 134 4.70 22.01 1.23
C ALA A 134 4.75 20.48 1.38
N SER A 135 3.97 19.74 0.59
CA SER A 135 3.93 18.27 0.62
C SER A 135 5.03 17.61 -0.24
N TRP A 136 5.62 18.36 -1.16
CA TRP A 136 6.62 17.86 -2.11
C TRP A 136 7.75 17.05 -1.46
N PRO A 137 8.40 17.50 -0.36
CA PRO A 137 9.45 16.72 0.28
C PRO A 137 8.95 15.35 0.75
N SER A 138 7.81 15.29 1.43
CA SER A 138 7.23 14.03 1.93
C SER A 138 6.81 13.09 0.80
N VAL A 139 6.37 13.61 -0.35
CA VAL A 139 6.13 12.78 -1.55
C VAL A 139 7.44 12.19 -2.07
N MET A 140 8.52 12.98 -2.12
CA MET A 140 9.83 12.50 -2.57
C MET A 140 10.44 11.51 -1.59
N ASP A 141 10.29 11.74 -0.29
CA ASP A 141 10.75 10.84 0.77
C ASP A 141 10.02 9.50 0.71
N LEU A 142 8.69 9.50 0.50
CA LEU A 142 7.90 8.29 0.31
C LEU A 142 8.37 7.48 -0.90
N VAL A 143 8.60 8.14 -2.04
CA VAL A 143 9.11 7.46 -3.24
C VAL A 143 10.53 6.93 -2.99
N ASN A 144 11.36 7.68 -2.27
CA ASN A 144 12.72 7.25 -1.95
C ASN A 144 12.71 6.05 -0.99
N ALA A 145 11.86 6.03 0.03
CA ALA A 145 11.70 4.90 0.95
C ALA A 145 11.38 3.61 0.18
N LEU A 146 10.44 3.67 -0.77
CA LEU A 146 10.06 2.51 -1.58
C LEU A 146 11.15 2.11 -2.58
N THR A 147 11.72 3.08 -3.31
CA THR A 147 12.70 2.80 -4.38
C THR A 147 14.11 2.47 -3.89
N THR A 148 14.36 2.57 -2.58
CA THR A 148 15.62 2.14 -1.94
C THR A 148 15.45 0.92 -1.04
N SER A 149 14.21 0.44 -0.89
CA SER A 149 13.89 -0.73 -0.07
C SER A 149 14.34 -2.05 -0.70
N SER A 150 14.28 -3.14 0.09
CA SER A 150 14.55 -4.50 -0.38
C SER A 150 13.60 -4.95 -1.50
N ILE A 151 12.37 -4.42 -1.57
CA ILE A 151 11.44 -4.80 -2.65
C ILE A 151 11.76 -4.10 -3.99
N SER A 152 12.67 -3.13 -4.02
CA SER A 152 12.95 -2.34 -5.23
C SER A 152 13.79 -3.06 -6.29
N SER A 153 14.20 -4.30 -6.04
CA SER A 153 14.95 -5.12 -6.98
C SER A 153 14.60 -6.59 -6.85
N ALA A 154 14.78 -7.36 -7.92
CA ALA A 154 14.55 -8.79 -7.89
C ALA A 154 15.50 -9.49 -6.92
N ALA A 155 16.77 -9.06 -6.87
CA ALA A 155 17.74 -9.56 -5.90
C ALA A 155 17.31 -9.26 -4.46
N GLY A 156 16.84 -8.04 -4.19
CA GLY A 156 16.35 -7.65 -2.87
C GLY A 156 15.13 -8.47 -2.44
N LEU A 157 14.20 -8.75 -3.36
CA LEU A 157 13.08 -9.67 -3.13
C LEU A 157 13.55 -11.10 -2.83
N GLN A 158 14.49 -11.65 -3.61
CA GLN A 158 15.05 -12.98 -3.37
C GLN A 158 15.75 -13.12 -2.01
N SER A 159 16.33 -12.03 -1.51
CA SER A 159 16.96 -11.97 -0.18
C SER A 159 16.08 -11.29 0.87
N PHE A 160 14.76 -11.18 0.62
CA PHE A 160 13.87 -10.36 1.43
C PHE A 160 13.86 -10.83 2.89
N LYS A 161 13.91 -9.84 3.78
CA LYS A 161 13.81 -10.00 5.23
C LYS A 161 12.77 -9.01 5.73
N GLY A 162 11.60 -9.53 6.09
CA GLY A 162 10.47 -8.72 6.51
C GLY A 162 10.78 -7.86 7.73
N GLU A 163 11.51 -8.39 8.72
CA GLU A 163 11.93 -7.63 9.90
C GLU A 163 12.61 -6.30 9.54
N ALA A 164 13.66 -6.35 8.72
CA ALA A 164 14.37 -5.15 8.27
C ALA A 164 13.48 -4.25 7.40
N PHE A 165 12.67 -4.83 6.51
CA PHE A 165 11.77 -4.05 5.65
C PHE A 165 10.73 -3.27 6.46
N PHE A 166 10.10 -3.89 7.46
CA PHE A 166 9.12 -3.24 8.30
C PHE A 166 9.78 -2.20 9.23
N LYS A 167 10.93 -2.55 9.81
CA LYS A 167 11.69 -1.65 10.67
C LYS A 167 12.16 -0.40 9.95
N ASP A 168 12.65 -0.52 8.72
CA ASP A 168 13.25 0.61 8.00
C ASP A 168 12.24 1.24 7.03
N THR A 169 11.74 0.47 6.07
CA THR A 169 10.89 0.99 4.98
C THR A 169 9.48 1.32 5.46
N VAL A 170 8.81 0.43 6.19
CA VAL A 170 7.44 0.70 6.65
C VAL A 170 7.43 1.85 7.67
N SER A 171 8.42 1.95 8.56
CA SER A 171 8.57 3.10 9.46
C SER A 171 8.72 4.43 8.71
N ALA A 172 9.55 4.48 7.66
CA ALA A 172 9.68 5.66 6.82
C ALA A 172 8.35 6.01 6.13
N VAL A 173 7.70 5.02 5.51
CA VAL A 173 6.39 5.20 4.86
C VAL A 173 5.34 5.74 5.82
N LEU A 174 5.24 5.18 7.04
CA LEU A 174 4.30 5.67 8.07
C LEU A 174 4.56 7.13 8.40
N THR A 175 5.83 7.50 8.62
CA THR A 175 6.23 8.87 8.94
C THR A 175 5.90 9.84 7.81
N ASP A 176 6.20 9.46 6.56
CA ASP A 176 5.94 10.30 5.39
C ASP A 176 4.45 10.47 5.13
N MET A 177 3.65 9.40 5.31
CA MET A 177 2.20 9.46 5.19
C MET A 177 1.55 10.35 6.25
N ASP A 178 2.02 10.32 7.50
CA ASP A 178 1.54 11.22 8.56
C ASP A 178 1.89 12.68 8.26
N ALA A 179 3.11 12.94 7.79
CA ALA A 179 3.51 14.27 7.34
C ALA A 179 2.60 14.79 6.21
N LEU A 180 2.27 13.94 5.23
CA LEU A 180 1.34 14.28 4.16
C LEU A 180 -0.09 14.53 4.68
N ALA A 181 -0.58 13.69 5.58
CA ALA A 181 -1.91 13.82 6.15
C ALA A 181 -2.06 15.17 6.88
N ARG A 182 -1.06 15.57 7.68
CA ARG A 182 -1.07 16.82 8.46
C ARG A 182 -1.15 18.09 7.61
N LEU A 183 -0.75 18.01 6.34
CA LEU A 183 -0.85 19.13 5.39
C LEU A 183 -2.27 19.30 4.84
N GLN A 184 -3.19 18.37 5.13
CA GLN A 184 -4.59 18.41 4.76
C GLN A 184 -5.47 18.31 6.01
N PRO A 185 -5.46 19.33 6.89
CA PRO A 185 -6.18 19.31 8.16
C PRO A 185 -7.71 19.25 7.99
N GLU A 186 -8.23 19.57 6.79
CA GLU A 186 -9.61 19.33 6.41
C GLU A 186 -9.99 17.84 6.26
N ASN A 187 -9.02 16.91 6.21
CA ASN A 187 -9.31 15.47 6.26
C ASN A 187 -9.58 15.06 7.71
N GLU A 188 -10.83 14.65 8.00
CA GLU A 188 -11.30 14.15 9.30
C GLU A 188 -10.79 12.72 9.64
N GLY A 189 -9.63 12.33 9.12
CA GLY A 189 -9.03 11.01 9.35
C GLY A 189 -8.04 11.03 10.53
N PRO A 190 -7.82 9.88 11.20
CA PRO A 190 -6.88 9.82 12.32
C PRO A 190 -5.44 10.01 11.82
N PHE A 191 -4.70 10.90 12.47
CA PHE A 191 -3.26 11.02 12.32
C PHE A 191 -2.57 9.92 13.12
N LEU A 192 -1.29 9.61 12.82
CA LEU A 192 -0.53 8.66 13.64
C LEU A 192 -0.48 9.14 15.10
N SER A 193 -0.42 10.46 15.32
CA SER A 193 -0.45 11.03 16.67
C SER A 193 -1.73 10.68 17.45
N ASP A 194 -2.87 10.51 16.78
CA ASP A 194 -4.13 10.20 17.44
C ASP A 194 -4.17 8.75 17.94
N MET A 195 -3.37 7.86 17.32
CA MET A 195 -3.22 6.48 17.77
C MET A 195 -2.54 6.38 19.14
N LYS A 196 -1.75 7.39 19.54
CA LYS A 196 -1.13 7.43 20.86
C LYS A 196 -2.16 7.55 21.98
N ASP A 197 -3.22 8.29 21.70
CA ASP A 197 -4.31 8.56 22.63
C ASP A 197 -5.50 7.59 22.42
N ALA A 198 -5.32 6.59 21.56
CA ALA A 198 -6.30 5.53 21.38
C ALA A 198 -6.49 4.75 22.68
N GLN A 199 -7.71 4.32 22.95
CA GLN A 199 -8.07 3.49 24.10
C GLN A 199 -8.58 2.15 23.60
N VAL A 200 -7.97 1.08 24.10
CA VAL A 200 -8.43 -0.29 23.85
C VAL A 200 -9.01 -0.86 25.14
N GLU A 201 -10.30 -1.21 25.10
CA GLU A 201 -11.03 -1.79 26.23
C GLU A 201 -11.39 -3.24 25.93
N TYR A 202 -11.04 -4.14 26.86
CA TYR A 202 -11.51 -5.52 26.83
C TYR A 202 -13.00 -5.60 27.16
N VAL A 203 -13.79 -6.22 26.28
CA VAL A 203 -15.24 -6.41 26.49
C VAL A 203 -15.49 -7.80 27.07
N GLU A 204 -15.13 -8.83 26.33
CA GLU A 204 -15.30 -10.24 26.69
C GLU A 204 -14.37 -11.12 25.85
N GLY A 205 -14.23 -12.39 26.23
CA GLY A 205 -13.31 -13.29 25.55
C GLY A 205 -12.90 -14.51 26.36
N THR A 206 -11.99 -15.25 25.76
CA THR A 206 -11.33 -16.46 26.23
C THR A 206 -9.81 -16.32 26.01
N ASP A 207 -9.05 -17.34 26.35
CA ASP A 207 -7.58 -17.34 26.15
C ASP A 207 -7.17 -17.32 24.66
N SER A 208 -8.08 -17.61 23.73
CA SER A 208 -7.81 -17.70 22.29
C SER A 208 -8.61 -16.72 21.41
N GLU A 209 -9.56 -15.99 21.97
CA GLU A 209 -10.43 -15.06 21.25
C GLU A 209 -10.90 -13.96 22.20
N ALA A 210 -10.87 -12.70 21.78
CA ALA A 210 -11.34 -11.57 22.58
C ALA A 210 -12.04 -10.53 21.71
N THR A 211 -13.08 -9.92 22.29
CA THR A 211 -13.78 -8.76 21.74
C THR A 211 -13.25 -7.51 22.44
N LEU A 212 -12.79 -6.56 21.63
CA LEU A 212 -12.20 -5.30 22.09
C LEU A 212 -13.01 -4.13 21.55
N ASN A 213 -13.17 -3.08 22.36
CA ASN A 213 -13.60 -1.77 21.89
C ASN A 213 -12.38 -0.89 21.69
N ILE A 214 -12.27 -0.26 20.53
CA ILE A 214 -11.16 0.61 20.17
C ILE A 214 -11.73 2.00 19.94
N THR A 215 -11.25 2.97 20.72
CA THR A 215 -11.66 4.38 20.60
C THR A 215 -10.46 5.22 20.25
N ILE A 216 -10.43 5.79 19.04
CA ILE A 216 -9.44 6.78 18.61
C ILE A 216 -10.07 8.16 18.77
N PRO A 217 -9.36 9.18 19.29
CA PRO A 217 -9.91 10.53 19.41
C PRO A 217 -10.52 11.04 18.09
N GLY A 218 -11.74 11.58 18.16
CA GLY A 218 -12.44 12.09 16.99
C GLY A 218 -13.10 11.03 16.10
N GLN A 219 -13.01 9.74 16.46
CA GLN A 219 -13.66 8.64 15.73
C GLN A 219 -14.75 7.99 16.58
N GLU A 220 -15.67 7.27 15.92
CA GLU A 220 -16.60 6.39 16.61
C GLU A 220 -15.84 5.17 17.19
N THR A 221 -16.27 4.70 18.36
CA THR A 221 -15.73 3.47 18.94
C THR A 221 -16.06 2.29 18.04
N GLU A 222 -15.02 1.55 17.63
CA GLU A 222 -15.19 0.33 16.86
C GLU A 222 -15.03 -0.90 17.75
N THR A 223 -15.99 -1.82 17.68
CA THR A 223 -15.86 -3.14 18.27
C THR A 223 -15.18 -4.08 17.27
N LYS A 224 -14.08 -4.73 17.68
CA LYS A 224 -13.32 -5.69 16.88
C LYS A 224 -13.10 -6.98 17.65
N THR A 225 -13.13 -8.09 16.92
CA THR A 225 -12.73 -9.40 17.46
C THR A 225 -11.30 -9.71 17.03
N VAL A 226 -10.48 -10.11 18.01
CA VAL A 226 -9.13 -10.62 17.81
C VAL A 226 -9.07 -12.08 18.24
N VAL A 227 -8.26 -12.86 17.54
CA VAL A 227 -8.00 -14.27 17.85
C VAL A 227 -6.52 -14.48 18.08
N LYS A 228 -6.18 -15.44 18.94
CA LYS A 228 -4.80 -15.79 19.21
C LYS A 228 -4.35 -16.84 18.20
N VAL A 229 -3.36 -16.49 17.38
CA VAL A 229 -2.69 -17.40 16.46
C VAL A 229 -1.26 -17.56 16.98
N GLU A 230 -0.89 -18.79 17.36
CA GLU A 230 0.33 -19.06 18.13
C GLU A 230 0.34 -18.22 19.42
N ASP A 231 1.32 -17.33 19.58
CA ASP A 231 1.46 -16.44 20.74
C ASP A 231 1.13 -14.98 20.42
N ARG A 232 0.40 -14.71 19.33
CA ARG A 232 0.07 -13.36 18.87
C ARG A 232 -1.42 -13.14 18.66
N TRP A 233 -1.88 -11.96 19.06
CA TRP A 233 -3.25 -11.51 18.81
C TRP A 233 -3.36 -10.87 17.43
N VAL A 234 -4.27 -11.39 16.62
CA VAL A 234 -4.50 -10.92 15.26
C VAL A 234 -5.99 -10.64 15.04
N PRO A 235 -6.37 -9.69 14.18
CA PRO A 235 -7.77 -9.50 13.82
C PRO A 235 -8.39 -10.80 13.29
N GLN A 236 -9.59 -11.14 13.73
CA GLN A 236 -10.28 -12.38 13.34
C GLN A 236 -10.41 -12.52 11.82
N GLU A 237 -10.73 -11.43 11.12
CA GLU A 237 -10.84 -11.41 9.65
C GLU A 237 -9.52 -11.74 8.96
N MET A 238 -8.40 -11.26 9.52
CA MET A 238 -7.06 -11.57 9.02
C MET A 238 -6.77 -13.05 9.21
N ALA A 239 -6.96 -13.58 10.42
CA ALA A 239 -6.73 -15.00 10.71
C ALA A 239 -7.58 -15.92 9.82
N ALA A 240 -8.85 -15.57 9.61
CA ALA A 240 -9.79 -16.37 8.82
C ALA A 240 -9.46 -16.39 7.32
N SER A 241 -8.78 -15.37 6.81
CA SER A 241 -8.48 -15.23 5.38
C SER A 241 -7.00 -15.41 5.03
N TRP A 242 -6.12 -15.48 6.03
CA TRP A 242 -4.67 -15.52 5.84
C TRP A 242 -4.22 -16.65 4.90
N GLU A 243 -4.53 -17.89 5.25
CA GLU A 243 -4.10 -19.08 4.48
C GLU A 243 -4.57 -19.03 3.02
N ALA A 244 -5.82 -18.59 2.80
CA ALA A 244 -6.37 -18.45 1.46
C ALA A 244 -5.59 -17.40 0.66
N GLN A 245 -5.31 -16.24 1.26
CA GLN A 245 -4.58 -15.16 0.61
C GLN A 245 -3.11 -15.52 0.32
N THR A 246 -2.40 -16.15 1.25
CA THR A 246 -0.99 -16.52 1.05
C THR A 246 -0.84 -17.64 0.03
N THR A 247 -1.76 -18.61 0.02
CA THR A 247 -1.82 -19.67 -0.99
C THR A 247 -2.13 -19.11 -2.39
N GLU A 248 -3.11 -18.22 -2.48
CA GLU A 248 -3.47 -17.56 -3.74
C GLU A 248 -2.28 -16.74 -4.29
N ALA A 249 -1.59 -15.99 -3.42
CA ALA A 249 -0.40 -15.23 -3.79
C ALA A 249 0.71 -16.15 -4.35
N ARG A 250 1.03 -17.25 -3.66
CA ARG A 250 2.02 -18.23 -4.15
C ARG A 250 1.61 -18.81 -5.52
N THR A 251 0.35 -19.22 -5.65
CA THR A 251 -0.19 -19.81 -6.90
C THR A 251 -0.03 -18.85 -8.08
N LYS A 252 -0.35 -17.57 -7.91
CA LYS A 252 -0.18 -16.56 -8.97
C LYS A 252 1.27 -16.35 -9.35
N LEU A 253 2.17 -16.31 -8.36
CA LEU A 253 3.61 -16.19 -8.62
C LEU A 253 4.14 -17.41 -9.37
N GLU A 254 3.67 -18.61 -9.03
CA GLU A 254 4.03 -19.85 -9.71
C GLU A 254 3.50 -19.93 -11.14
N ALA A 255 2.33 -19.34 -11.40
CA ALA A 255 1.70 -19.27 -12.71
C ALA A 255 2.37 -18.28 -13.67
N ILE A 256 3.32 -17.46 -13.21
CA ILE A 256 4.11 -16.58 -14.08
C ILE A 256 4.88 -17.45 -15.07
N ASP A 257 4.60 -17.31 -16.37
CA ASP A 257 5.31 -17.99 -17.45
C ASP A 257 6.53 -17.16 -17.90
N PRO A 258 7.78 -17.59 -17.59
CA PRO A 258 8.97 -16.86 -18.00
C PRO A 258 9.13 -16.77 -19.51
N ALA A 259 8.57 -17.72 -20.27
CA ALA A 259 8.64 -17.71 -21.73
C ALA A 259 7.78 -16.59 -22.33
N GLN A 260 6.64 -16.25 -21.71
CA GLN A 260 5.85 -15.09 -22.14
C GLN A 260 6.59 -13.78 -21.83
N LEU A 261 7.14 -13.64 -20.63
CA LEU A 261 7.93 -12.46 -20.25
C LEU A 261 9.13 -12.26 -21.19
N THR A 262 9.85 -13.34 -21.51
CA THR A 262 10.98 -13.28 -22.45
C THR A 262 10.58 -12.80 -23.84
N LYS A 263 9.41 -13.24 -24.35
CA LYS A 263 8.89 -12.80 -25.66
C LYS A 263 8.50 -11.32 -25.67
N GLN A 264 7.93 -10.82 -24.57
CA GLN A 264 7.50 -9.43 -24.44
C GLN A 264 8.62 -8.48 -24.01
N LYS A 265 9.72 -9.01 -23.46
CA LYS A 265 10.84 -8.24 -22.94
C LYS A 265 11.39 -7.19 -23.91
N PRO A 266 11.66 -7.46 -25.20
CA PRO A 266 12.13 -6.42 -26.12
C PRO A 266 11.14 -5.25 -26.26
N GLN A 267 9.83 -5.54 -26.29
CA GLN A 267 8.79 -4.52 -26.35
C GLN A 267 8.74 -3.69 -25.07
N ILE A 268 8.79 -4.35 -23.90
CA ILE A 268 8.80 -3.68 -22.59
C ILE A 268 10.03 -2.77 -22.44
N MET A 269 11.22 -3.29 -22.80
CA MET A 269 12.46 -2.51 -22.74
C MET A 269 12.45 -1.32 -23.72
N SER A 270 11.81 -1.47 -24.89
CA SER A 270 11.59 -0.35 -25.81
C SER A 270 10.71 0.75 -25.19
N VAL A 271 9.71 0.39 -24.39
CA VAL A 271 8.88 1.38 -23.66
C VAL A 271 9.72 2.10 -22.61
N PHE A 272 10.55 1.39 -21.84
CA PHE A 272 11.47 2.04 -20.89
C PHE A 272 12.46 2.98 -21.57
N ALA A 273 13.01 2.60 -22.74
CA ALA A 273 13.88 3.48 -23.51
C ALA A 273 13.15 4.75 -24.01
N MET A 274 11.88 4.62 -24.43
CA MET A 274 11.06 5.77 -24.81
C MET A 274 10.84 6.70 -23.60
N ILE A 275 10.49 6.15 -22.44
CA ILE A 275 10.30 6.92 -21.20
C ILE A 275 11.60 7.64 -20.81
N GLU A 276 12.76 6.96 -20.87
CA GLU A 276 14.05 7.59 -20.56
C GLU A 276 14.36 8.76 -21.52
N GLY A 277 14.03 8.61 -22.80
CA GLY A 277 14.18 9.68 -23.79
C GLY A 277 13.33 10.91 -23.45
N VAL A 278 12.08 10.70 -23.03
CA VAL A 278 11.20 11.77 -22.54
C VAL A 278 11.76 12.41 -21.27
N LEU A 279 12.15 11.60 -20.28
CA LEU A 279 12.69 12.11 -19.01
C LEU A 279 13.96 12.93 -19.23
N THR A 280 14.82 12.52 -20.17
CA THR A 280 16.01 13.29 -20.55
C THR A 280 15.64 14.65 -21.16
N GLN A 281 14.60 14.72 -22.00
CA GLN A 281 14.14 15.99 -22.57
C GLN A 281 13.54 16.91 -21.51
N ILE A 282 12.72 16.37 -20.60
CA ILE A 282 12.14 17.12 -19.49
C ILE A 282 13.26 17.64 -18.57
N GLU A 283 14.25 16.81 -18.24
CA GLU A 283 15.35 17.20 -17.37
C GLU A 283 16.29 18.25 -18.01
N ALA A 284 16.40 18.27 -19.34
CA ALA A 284 17.20 19.23 -20.08
C ALA A 284 16.50 20.58 -20.30
N ALA A 285 15.21 20.70 -19.96
CA ALA A 285 14.49 21.95 -20.10
C ALA A 285 15.09 23.03 -19.17
N GLU A 286 15.41 24.19 -19.75
CA GLU A 286 15.93 25.37 -19.05
C GLU A 286 14.84 26.47 -18.90
N SER A 287 13.64 26.24 -19.43
CA SER A 287 12.53 27.20 -19.40
C SER A 287 11.17 26.48 -19.37
N GLN A 288 10.14 27.18 -18.90
CA GLN A 288 8.76 26.66 -18.85
C GLN A 288 8.27 26.18 -20.22
N GLN A 289 8.56 26.93 -21.28
CA GLN A 289 8.14 26.58 -22.64
C GLN A 289 8.77 25.26 -23.13
N GLN A 290 10.06 25.06 -22.84
CA GLN A 290 10.75 23.81 -23.18
C GLN A 290 10.21 22.64 -22.37
N PHE A 291 9.96 22.85 -21.07
CA PHE A 291 9.36 21.85 -20.19
C PHE A 291 7.98 21.44 -20.69
N ASP A 292 7.09 22.40 -20.93
CA ASP A 292 5.72 22.17 -21.39
C ASP A 292 5.72 21.44 -22.75
N GLN A 293 6.61 21.82 -23.68
CA GLN A 293 6.75 21.13 -24.96
C GLN A 293 7.20 19.68 -24.80
N ALA A 294 8.13 19.40 -23.89
CA ALA A 294 8.60 18.05 -23.61
C ALA A 294 7.47 17.18 -23.01
N VAL A 295 6.71 17.72 -22.06
CA VAL A 295 5.54 17.04 -21.44
C VAL A 295 4.45 16.78 -22.48
N GLN A 296 4.08 17.75 -23.30
CA GLN A 296 3.08 17.57 -24.36
C GLN A 296 3.50 16.48 -25.37
N SER A 297 4.77 16.48 -25.75
CA SER A 297 5.34 15.49 -26.67
C SER A 297 5.25 14.07 -26.09
N ALA A 298 5.39 13.94 -24.77
CA ALA A 298 5.24 12.68 -24.04
C ALA A 298 3.79 12.21 -23.92
N MET A 299 2.82 13.12 -23.81
CA MET A 299 1.40 12.79 -23.68
C MET A 299 0.80 12.16 -24.95
N MET A 300 1.31 12.54 -26.14
CA MET A 300 0.74 12.08 -27.42
C MET A 300 0.80 10.55 -27.62
N PRO A 301 1.95 9.86 -27.41
CA PRO A 301 2.00 8.40 -27.42
C PRO A 301 1.10 7.74 -26.37
N ILE A 302 1.03 8.31 -25.16
CA ILE A 302 0.22 7.79 -24.05
C ILE A 302 -1.27 7.85 -24.39
N MET A 303 -1.73 8.96 -24.95
CA MET A 303 -3.10 9.13 -25.41
C MET A 303 -3.44 8.15 -26.55
N GLY A 304 -2.50 7.93 -27.48
CA GLY A 304 -2.64 6.93 -28.54
C GLY A 304 -2.82 5.50 -28.00
N LEU A 305 -2.08 5.14 -26.95
CA LEU A 305 -2.23 3.85 -26.26
C LEU A 305 -3.58 3.73 -25.53
N MET A 306 -4.03 4.79 -24.83
CA MET A 306 -5.36 4.78 -24.19
C MET A 306 -6.50 4.61 -25.20
N MET A 307 -6.42 5.30 -26.35
CA MET A 307 -7.44 5.20 -27.41
C MET A 307 -7.47 3.82 -28.07
N MET A 308 -6.32 3.14 -28.23
CA MET A 308 -6.28 1.75 -28.70
C MET A 308 -6.81 0.75 -27.66
N GLY A 309 -6.57 0.98 -26.36
CA GLY A 309 -7.12 0.15 -25.28
C GLY A 309 -8.65 0.24 -25.17
N GLN A 310 -9.23 1.41 -25.45
CA GLN A 310 -10.68 1.62 -25.39
C GLN A 310 -11.42 1.10 -26.64
N GLY A 311 -10.71 0.94 -27.77
CA GLY A 311 -11.25 0.41 -29.03
C GLY A 311 -11.48 -1.11 -29.07
N MET A 312 -10.99 -1.87 -28.09
CA MET A 312 -11.22 -3.33 -27.96
C MET A 312 -12.16 -3.73 -26.80
N GLY A 313 -12.74 -2.77 -26.08
CA GLY A 313 -13.61 -3.01 -24.91
C GLY A 313 -15.11 -2.81 -25.15
N GLY A 314 -15.57 -2.77 -26.40
CA GLY A 314 -16.99 -2.55 -26.76
C GLY A 314 -17.91 -3.78 -26.61
N GLY A 315 -17.48 -4.80 -25.86
CA GLY A 315 -18.30 -5.95 -25.50
C GLY A 315 -19.02 -5.68 -24.19
N ARG A 316 -20.35 -5.56 -24.27
CA ARG A 316 -21.32 -5.54 -23.16
C ARG A 316 -20.78 -6.29 -21.93
N ALA A 317 -20.52 -5.57 -20.83
CA ALA A 317 -20.21 -6.20 -19.55
C ALA A 317 -21.32 -7.24 -19.24
N PRO A 318 -20.97 -8.46 -18.79
CA PRO A 318 -21.97 -9.37 -18.24
C PRO A 318 -22.66 -8.64 -17.09
N ASP A 319 -24.00 -8.70 -17.03
CA ASP A 319 -24.76 -8.13 -15.93
C ASP A 319 -24.11 -8.58 -14.61
N MET A 320 -23.60 -7.61 -13.85
CA MET A 320 -23.18 -7.87 -12.49
C MET A 320 -24.40 -8.47 -11.76
N PRO A 321 -24.26 -9.60 -11.05
CA PRO A 321 -25.29 -9.97 -10.10
C PRO A 321 -25.48 -8.77 -9.16
N ALA A 322 -26.72 -8.33 -9.02
CA ALA A 322 -27.06 -7.26 -8.09
C ALA A 322 -26.41 -7.58 -6.74
N ALA A 323 -25.75 -6.57 -6.15
CA ALA A 323 -25.29 -6.69 -4.78
C ALA A 323 -26.47 -7.20 -3.93
N PRO A 324 -26.28 -8.23 -3.10
CA PRO A 324 -27.35 -8.66 -2.21
C PRO A 324 -27.79 -7.44 -1.42
N GLU A 325 -29.08 -7.10 -1.52
CA GLU A 325 -29.69 -6.05 -0.72
C GLU A 325 -29.38 -6.37 0.74
N ILE A 326 -28.58 -5.51 1.37
CA ILE A 326 -28.34 -5.57 2.81
C ILE A 326 -29.73 -5.40 3.44
N PRO A 327 -30.26 -6.40 4.17
CA PRO A 327 -31.53 -6.24 4.85
C PRO A 327 -31.40 -5.01 5.77
N GLU A 328 -32.31 -4.05 5.63
CA GLU A 328 -32.40 -2.93 6.56
C GLU A 328 -32.43 -3.51 7.98
N MET A 329 -31.42 -3.16 8.79
CA MET A 329 -31.42 -3.53 10.19
C MET A 329 -32.70 -2.98 10.83
N PRO A 330 -33.51 -3.82 11.50
CA PRO A 330 -34.71 -3.33 12.16
C PRO A 330 -34.32 -2.29 13.20
N SER A 331 -34.87 -1.08 13.05
CA SER A 331 -34.73 0.01 14.00
C SER A 331 -35.05 -0.51 15.41
N ALA A 332 -34.10 -0.35 16.33
CA ALA A 332 -34.31 -0.72 17.73
C ALA A 332 -35.56 0.00 18.26
N PRO A 333 -36.43 -0.68 19.02
CA PRO A 333 -37.62 -0.07 19.57
C PRO A 333 -37.23 1.02 20.57
N SER A 334 -37.76 2.22 20.37
CA SER A 334 -37.68 3.32 21.32
C SER A 334 -38.23 2.84 22.67
N ALA A 335 -37.37 2.79 23.69
CA ALA A 335 -37.79 2.52 25.06
C ALA A 335 -38.54 3.76 25.63
N PRO A 336 -39.53 3.55 26.51
CA PRO A 336 -40.51 4.57 26.95
C PRO A 336 -39.95 5.70 27.81
#